data_AF-A0A2V5NUG9-F1
#
_entry.id   AF-A0A2V5NUG9-F1
#
_cell.length_a   1.000
_cell.length_b   1.000
_cell.length_c   1.000
_cell.angle_alpha   90.00
_cell.angle_beta   90.00
_cell.angle_gamma   90.00
#
_symmetry.space_group_name_H-M   'P 1'
#
loop_
_entity.id
_entity.type
_entity.pdbx_description
1 polymer ?
#
loop_
_entity_poly.entity_id
_entity_poly.type
_entity_poly.pdbx_seq_one_letter_code
_entity_poly.pdbx_strand_id
1 'polypeptide(L)'
;MVLLVCLPRLLGIVYIPHTQVGIIEKIWSSKGSLREGQIIARNGEAGYQARFLRGGIHFGLYPWQYGIHKDPLVVVAGGKMAYVYARDGVPLEPIQTLGRTVDSNHFQDAMRFLETHGQRGRQRGILREGVYAINLALFVVVTEERVFSGPVRESADRYESWKAQLASMRAFDPVVIGTGAGGQSYFRAGITETSASEAGSPPSLAAATPDFNPNVDTIGVVSIQDGPT
;
A
#
# COMPACT_ATOMS: atom_id res chain seq x y z
N MET A 1 -0.63 27.60 34.99
CA MET A 1 0.18 26.74 34.10
C MET A 1 -0.65 25.76 33.28
N VAL A 2 -1.57 24.97 33.87
CA VAL A 2 -2.38 23.98 33.13
C VAL A 2 -3.27 24.62 32.03
N LEU A 3 -3.92 25.75 32.34
CA LEU A 3 -4.79 26.45 31.38
C LEU A 3 -4.05 26.91 30.11
N LEU A 4 -2.79 27.37 30.25
CA LEU A 4 -1.96 27.84 29.13
C LEU A 4 -1.51 26.69 28.21
N VAL A 5 -1.35 25.49 28.76
CA VAL A 5 -1.00 24.26 28.02
C VAL A 5 -2.23 23.64 27.35
N CYS A 6 -3.42 23.81 27.94
CA CYS A 6 -4.68 23.34 27.36
C CYS A 6 -5.23 24.30 26.28
N LEU A 7 -4.92 25.59 26.35
CA LEU A 7 -5.42 26.62 25.43
C LEU A 7 -5.15 26.31 23.93
N PRO A 8 -3.93 25.96 23.48
CA PRO A 8 -3.69 25.62 22.07
C PRO A 8 -4.41 24.33 21.64
N ARG A 9 -4.62 23.38 22.55
CA ARG A 9 -5.43 22.18 22.29
C ARG A 9 -6.91 22.54 22.14
N LEU A 10 -7.44 23.45 22.94
CA LEU A 10 -8.82 23.95 22.81
C LEU A 10 -9.02 24.76 21.52
N LEU A 11 -7.99 25.46 21.05
CA LEU A 11 -7.97 26.15 19.75
C LEU A 11 -7.91 25.20 18.54
N GLY A 12 -7.74 23.89 18.77
CA GLY A 12 -7.68 22.88 17.71
C GLY A 12 -6.43 22.99 16.83
N ILE A 13 -5.31 23.47 17.40
CA ILE A 13 -4.02 23.56 16.71
C ILE A 13 -3.32 22.21 16.81
N VAL A 14 -3.00 21.61 15.68
CA VAL A 14 -2.31 20.32 15.61
C VAL A 14 -1.12 20.42 14.67
N TYR A 15 0.07 20.13 15.21
CA TYR A 15 1.29 20.03 14.43
C TYR A 15 1.57 18.58 14.03
N ILE A 16 1.82 18.35 12.74
CA ILE A 16 2.19 17.07 12.16
C ILE A 16 3.60 17.18 11.59
N PRO A 17 4.56 16.35 12.07
CA PRO A 17 5.90 16.31 11.51
C PRO A 17 5.89 15.96 10.03
N HIS A 18 6.87 16.45 9.28
CA HIS A 18 6.99 16.17 7.84
C HIS A 18 7.35 14.70 7.54
N THR A 19 7.72 13.93 8.55
CA THR A 19 8.01 12.49 8.48
C THR A 19 6.76 11.63 8.73
N GLN A 20 5.59 12.25 8.94
CA GLN A 20 4.36 11.58 9.34
C GLN A 20 3.15 12.08 8.56
N VAL A 21 2.09 11.26 8.56
CA VAL A 21 0.75 11.62 8.14
C VAL A 21 -0.17 11.69 9.36
N GLY A 22 -1.10 12.65 9.36
CA GLY A 22 -2.14 12.75 10.38
C GLY A 22 -3.44 12.18 9.87
N ILE A 23 -3.80 10.98 10.34
CA ILE A 23 -5.10 10.39 10.06
C ILE A 23 -6.13 11.02 10.97
N ILE A 24 -7.21 11.50 10.37
CA ILE A 24 -8.30 12.15 11.10
C ILE A 24 -9.35 11.10 11.43
N GLU A 25 -9.68 10.98 12.70
CA GLU A 25 -10.85 10.29 13.22
C GLU A 25 -11.84 11.33 13.73
N LYS A 26 -13.11 11.23 13.34
CA LYS A 26 -14.16 12.13 13.80
C LYS A 26 -15.07 11.41 14.78
N ILE A 27 -15.07 11.85 16.04
CA ILE A 27 -15.76 11.16 17.15
C ILE A 27 -17.29 11.26 17.00
N TRP A 28 -17.79 12.42 16.59
CA TRP A 28 -19.22 12.64 16.36
C TRP A 28 -19.45 13.58 15.18
N SER A 29 -20.60 13.41 14.51
CA SER A 29 -20.99 14.23 13.37
C SER A 29 -22.50 14.40 13.30
N SER A 30 -22.96 15.60 12.95
CA SER A 30 -24.37 15.87 12.65
C SER A 30 -24.85 15.19 11.36
N LYS A 31 -23.92 14.73 10.51
CA LYS A 31 -24.21 14.01 9.27
C LYS A 31 -24.50 12.52 9.47
N GLY A 32 -24.44 12.03 10.71
CA GLY A 32 -24.67 10.63 11.07
C GLY A 32 -23.41 9.78 11.11
N SER A 33 -23.63 8.46 11.16
CA SER A 33 -22.58 7.42 11.22
C SER A 33 -22.31 6.82 9.83
N LEU A 34 -21.25 6.04 9.73
CA LEU A 34 -20.94 5.25 8.55
C LEU A 34 -22.07 4.28 8.21
N ARG A 35 -22.28 4.05 6.91
CA ARG A 35 -23.21 3.02 6.45
C ARG A 35 -22.64 1.63 6.71
N GLU A 36 -23.51 0.63 6.79
CA GLU A 36 -23.11 -0.75 7.04
C GLU A 36 -22.02 -1.23 6.06
N GLY A 37 -20.96 -1.81 6.60
CA GLY A 37 -19.80 -2.29 5.82
C GLY A 37 -18.77 -1.24 5.39
N GLN A 38 -19.02 0.05 5.66
CA GLN A 38 -18.03 1.12 5.43
C GLN A 38 -17.19 1.37 6.69
N ILE A 39 -15.90 1.63 6.50
CA ILE A 39 -14.93 1.91 7.58
C ILE A 39 -14.42 3.34 7.47
N ILE A 40 -14.45 3.92 6.27
CA ILE A 40 -13.89 5.24 5.97
C ILE A 40 -14.98 6.23 5.55
N ALA A 41 -15.06 7.33 6.29
CA ALA A 41 -15.94 8.46 6.04
C ALA A 41 -15.42 9.29 4.86
N ARG A 42 -16.33 9.63 3.95
CA ARG A 42 -16.03 10.37 2.71
C ARG A 42 -16.62 11.77 2.77
N ASN A 43 -17.77 11.93 3.42
CA ASN A 43 -18.56 13.15 3.40
C ASN A 43 -18.62 13.85 4.76
N GLY A 44 -17.72 13.50 5.68
CA GLY A 44 -17.66 14.05 7.02
C GLY A 44 -18.61 13.37 8.02
N GLU A 45 -19.00 12.12 7.75
CA GLU A 45 -19.62 11.22 8.73
C GLU A 45 -18.71 11.03 9.96
N ALA A 46 -19.25 10.47 11.06
CA ALA A 46 -18.41 10.01 12.17
C ALA A 46 -17.51 8.84 11.73
N GLY A 47 -16.31 8.71 12.31
CA GLY A 47 -15.32 7.68 11.99
C GLY A 47 -14.05 8.21 11.32
N TYR A 48 -13.18 7.29 10.89
CA TYR A 48 -11.94 7.61 10.17
C TYR A 48 -12.24 8.29 8.85
N GLN A 49 -11.61 9.43 8.58
CA GLN A 49 -11.84 10.19 7.35
C GLN A 49 -10.90 9.71 6.24
N ALA A 50 -11.39 9.71 5.00
CA ALA A 50 -10.57 9.46 3.82
C ALA A 50 -9.56 10.59 3.60
N ARG A 51 -9.96 11.84 3.85
CA ARG A 51 -9.04 12.98 3.91
C ARG A 51 -8.14 12.86 5.14
N PHE A 52 -6.86 13.07 4.93
CA PHE A 52 -5.85 13.07 6.00
C PHE A 52 -4.93 14.28 5.84
N LEU A 53 -4.13 14.51 6.86
CA LEU A 53 -3.30 15.68 7.00
C LEU A 53 -1.86 15.34 6.61
N ARG A 54 -1.29 16.18 5.73
CA ARG A 54 0.14 16.16 5.40
C ARG A 54 0.93 16.93 6.48
N GLY A 55 2.26 16.83 6.44
CA GLY A 55 3.13 17.57 7.35
C GLY A 55 2.83 19.08 7.36
N GLY A 56 2.82 19.67 8.54
CA GLY A 56 2.50 21.09 8.74
C GLY A 56 1.66 21.36 9.98
N ILE A 57 1.30 22.63 10.17
CA ILE A 57 0.40 23.08 11.24
C ILE A 57 -1.02 23.15 10.66
N HIS A 58 -1.96 22.52 11.36
CA HIS A 58 -3.37 22.50 11.01
C HIS A 58 -4.20 23.12 12.13
N PHE A 59 -5.30 23.79 11.76
CA PHE A 59 -6.18 24.53 12.68
C PHE A 59 -7.61 23.96 12.60
N GLY A 60 -8.42 24.22 13.63
CA GLY A 60 -9.84 23.81 13.67
C GLY A 60 -10.07 22.32 13.97
N LEU A 61 -9.04 21.60 14.41
CA LEU A 61 -9.12 20.18 14.78
C LEU A 61 -9.33 20.05 16.28
N TYR A 62 -10.53 20.38 16.73
CA TYR A 62 -10.89 20.38 18.13
C TYR A 62 -10.86 18.97 18.75
N PRO A 63 -10.23 18.77 19.93
CA PRO A 63 -10.00 17.46 20.51
C PRO A 63 -11.28 16.74 20.96
N TRP A 64 -12.38 17.47 21.16
CA TRP A 64 -13.68 16.86 21.47
C TRP A 64 -14.43 16.35 20.23
N GLN A 65 -14.04 16.78 19.03
CA GLN A 65 -14.65 16.36 17.77
C GLN A 65 -13.73 15.46 16.95
N TYR A 66 -12.42 15.68 17.00
CA TYR A 66 -11.43 15.00 16.19
C TYR A 66 -10.35 14.30 17.03
N GLY A 67 -10.11 13.03 16.74
CA GLY A 67 -8.91 12.29 17.13
C GLY A 67 -7.90 12.32 15.99
N ILE A 68 -6.65 12.70 16.28
CA ILE A 68 -5.58 12.74 15.27
C ILE A 68 -4.56 11.65 15.58
N HIS A 69 -4.45 10.69 14.67
CA HIS A 69 -3.48 9.60 14.73
C HIS A 69 -2.30 9.94 13.84
N LYS A 70 -1.09 9.88 14.40
CA LYS A 70 0.14 10.21 13.67
C LYS A 70 0.83 8.92 13.28
N ASP A 71 0.86 8.67 11.99
CA ASP A 71 1.50 7.49 11.42
C ASP A 71 2.73 7.86 10.59
N PRO A 72 3.74 6.98 10.51
CA PRO A 72 4.92 7.23 9.67
C PRO A 72 4.54 7.25 8.19
N LEU A 73 5.34 7.96 7.40
CA LEU A 73 5.32 7.80 5.95
C LEU A 73 5.67 6.37 5.56
N VAL A 74 5.05 5.89 4.49
CA VAL A 74 5.35 4.58 3.91
C VAL A 74 6.64 4.72 3.10
N VAL A 75 7.69 4.03 3.52
CA VAL A 75 8.97 4.01 2.84
C VAL A 75 9.13 2.64 2.19
N VAL A 76 9.36 2.63 0.88
CA VAL A 76 9.70 1.42 0.11
C VAL A 76 11.18 1.52 -0.26
N ALA A 77 11.95 0.53 0.17
CA ALA A 77 13.39 0.49 -0.07
C ALA A 77 13.74 0.48 -1.56
N GLY A 78 14.93 0.97 -1.89
CA GLY A 78 15.45 0.99 -3.26
C GLY A 78 15.59 -0.42 -3.82
N GLY A 79 15.17 -0.61 -5.08
CA GLY A 79 15.15 -1.90 -5.76
C GLY A 79 14.08 -2.86 -5.23
N LYS A 80 13.18 -2.41 -4.36
CA LYS A 80 12.09 -3.21 -3.79
C LYS A 80 10.72 -2.67 -4.19
N MET A 81 9.71 -3.49 -3.99
CA MET A 81 8.31 -3.14 -4.20
C MET A 81 7.51 -3.37 -2.92
N ALA A 82 6.36 -2.73 -2.82
CA ALA A 82 5.42 -2.95 -1.73
C ALA A 82 4.01 -3.25 -2.25
N TYR A 83 3.30 -4.06 -1.48
CA TYR A 83 1.95 -4.51 -1.79
C TYR A 83 0.94 -3.74 -0.94
N VAL A 84 -0.23 -3.48 -1.52
CA VAL A 84 -1.29 -2.69 -0.87
C VAL A 84 -2.52 -3.54 -0.67
N TYR A 85 -3.15 -3.38 0.49
CA TYR A 85 -4.46 -3.92 0.82
C TYR A 85 -5.39 -2.78 1.21
N ALA A 86 -6.57 -2.72 0.60
CA ALA A 86 -7.59 -1.73 0.93
C ALA A 86 -8.60 -2.33 1.91
N ARG A 87 -8.81 -1.67 3.05
CA ARG A 87 -9.77 -2.10 4.08
C ARG A 87 -11.21 -1.79 3.70
N ASP A 88 -11.42 -0.72 2.94
CA ASP A 88 -12.73 -0.24 2.49
C ASP A 88 -12.72 0.02 0.98
N GLY A 89 -13.91 0.06 0.39
CA GLY A 89 -14.14 0.11 -1.05
C GLY A 89 -15.27 -0.81 -1.49
N VAL A 90 -15.45 -0.92 -2.80
CA VAL A 90 -16.42 -1.86 -3.38
C VAL A 90 -15.98 -3.29 -3.10
N PRO A 91 -16.88 -4.21 -2.69
CA PRO A 91 -16.55 -5.62 -2.57
C PRO A 91 -15.95 -6.20 -3.85
N LEU A 92 -15.01 -7.13 -3.71
CA LEU A 92 -14.51 -7.92 -4.84
C LEU A 92 -15.64 -8.81 -5.38
N GLU A 93 -15.62 -9.04 -6.69
CA GLU A 93 -16.49 -10.05 -7.28
C GLU A 93 -16.10 -11.45 -6.79
N PRO A 94 -17.04 -12.41 -6.69
CA PRO A 94 -16.77 -13.72 -6.07
C PRO A 94 -15.59 -14.50 -6.64
N ILE A 95 -15.26 -14.30 -7.92
CA ILE A 95 -14.13 -14.96 -8.62
C ILE A 95 -12.86 -14.10 -8.65
N GLN A 96 -12.92 -12.87 -8.17
CA GLN A 96 -11.82 -11.91 -8.25
C GLN A 96 -10.98 -11.93 -6.97
N THR A 97 -9.72 -12.33 -7.07
CA THR A 97 -8.80 -12.38 -5.91
C THR A 97 -8.16 -11.03 -5.58
N LEU A 98 -7.91 -10.19 -6.60
CA LEU A 98 -7.18 -8.94 -6.46
C LEU A 98 -7.99 -7.75 -6.98
N GLY A 99 -8.05 -6.69 -6.19
CA GLY A 99 -8.72 -5.43 -6.52
C GLY A 99 -8.08 -4.74 -7.72
N ARG A 100 -8.93 -4.19 -8.58
CA ARG A 100 -8.52 -3.46 -9.78
C ARG A 100 -7.69 -2.23 -9.43
N THR A 101 -6.75 -1.88 -10.30
CA THR A 101 -6.02 -0.62 -10.18
C THR A 101 -6.94 0.52 -10.58
N VAL A 102 -7.10 1.49 -9.68
CA VAL A 102 -7.82 2.74 -9.94
C VAL A 102 -6.88 3.92 -9.79
N ASP A 103 -7.17 5.00 -10.50
CA ASP A 103 -6.38 6.22 -10.40
C ASP A 103 -6.56 6.88 -9.03
N SER A 104 -5.50 6.85 -8.23
CA SER A 104 -5.46 7.30 -6.84
C SER A 104 -4.10 7.89 -6.46
N ASN A 105 -3.32 8.31 -7.47
CA ASN A 105 -1.93 8.77 -7.29
C ASN A 105 -1.09 7.81 -6.42
N HIS A 106 -1.03 6.54 -6.82
CA HIS A 106 -0.35 5.47 -6.06
C HIS A 106 -0.89 5.34 -4.62
N PHE A 107 -2.21 5.29 -4.46
CA PHE A 107 -2.91 5.17 -3.17
C PHE A 107 -2.70 6.35 -2.20
N GLN A 108 -2.07 7.44 -2.63
CA GLN A 108 -1.90 8.65 -1.82
C GLN A 108 -3.17 9.50 -1.73
N ASP A 109 -4.10 9.32 -2.67
CA ASP A 109 -5.41 9.96 -2.66
C ASP A 109 -6.50 8.94 -2.34
N ALA A 110 -6.78 8.80 -1.04
CA ALA A 110 -7.81 7.92 -0.51
C ALA A 110 -9.24 8.33 -0.91
N MET A 111 -9.50 9.64 -1.08
CA MET A 111 -10.81 10.12 -1.54
C MET A 111 -11.04 9.68 -2.99
N ARG A 112 -10.08 9.97 -3.87
CA ARG A 112 -10.15 9.59 -5.28
C ARG A 112 -10.26 8.08 -5.46
N PHE A 113 -9.55 7.28 -4.65
CA PHE A 113 -9.69 5.82 -4.66
C PHE A 113 -11.13 5.38 -4.37
N LEU A 114 -11.79 5.96 -3.37
CA LEU A 114 -13.16 5.59 -3.01
C LEU A 114 -14.21 6.14 -4.00
N GLU A 115 -13.97 7.33 -4.56
CA GLU A 115 -14.83 7.97 -5.57
C GLU A 115 -14.78 7.23 -6.92
N THR A 116 -13.61 6.72 -7.31
CA THR A 116 -13.42 5.92 -8.53
C THR A 116 -13.82 4.45 -8.38
N HIS A 117 -14.58 4.13 -7.33
CA HIS A 117 -15.02 2.78 -7.00
C HIS A 117 -13.84 1.79 -6.88
N GLY A 118 -12.79 2.18 -6.16
CA GLY A 118 -11.73 1.28 -5.71
C GLY A 118 -12.30 0.11 -4.91
N GLN A 119 -11.68 -1.05 -5.03
CA GLN A 119 -12.19 -2.29 -4.45
C GLN A 119 -11.47 -2.63 -3.13
N ARG A 120 -12.19 -3.14 -2.13
CA ARG A 120 -11.58 -3.60 -0.87
C ARG A 120 -10.86 -4.93 -1.08
N GLY A 121 -9.83 -5.23 -0.29
CA GLY A 121 -9.01 -6.44 -0.40
C GLY A 121 -7.58 -6.19 -0.87
N ARG A 122 -6.86 -7.24 -1.26
CA ARG A 122 -5.52 -7.15 -1.83
C ARG A 122 -5.59 -6.44 -3.18
N GLN A 123 -4.69 -5.51 -3.47
CA GLN A 123 -4.73 -4.71 -4.69
C GLN A 123 -3.80 -5.28 -5.77
N ARG A 124 -4.17 -5.11 -7.05
CA ARG A 124 -3.27 -5.35 -8.19
C ARG A 124 -2.20 -4.26 -8.33
N GLY A 125 -2.52 -3.04 -7.91
CA GLY A 125 -1.57 -1.94 -7.89
C GLY A 125 -0.49 -2.16 -6.84
N ILE A 126 0.76 -1.89 -7.22
CA ILE A 126 1.94 -1.99 -6.37
C ILE A 126 2.55 -0.61 -6.14
N LEU A 127 3.35 -0.48 -5.09
CA LEU A 127 4.20 0.68 -4.85
C LEU A 127 5.65 0.34 -5.21
N ARG A 128 6.29 1.20 -6.00
CA ARG A 128 7.72 1.11 -6.30
C ARG A 128 8.52 1.81 -5.21
N GLU A 129 9.83 1.66 -5.23
CA GLU A 129 10.76 2.41 -4.39
C GLU A 129 10.39 3.91 -4.27
N GLY A 130 10.46 4.45 -3.06
CA GLY A 130 10.06 5.83 -2.78
C GLY A 130 9.40 6.02 -1.41
N VAL A 131 8.98 7.26 -1.16
CA VAL A 131 8.31 7.65 0.09
C VAL A 131 6.91 8.16 -0.24
N TYR A 132 5.90 7.55 0.38
CA TYR A 132 4.50 7.82 0.12
C TYR A 132 3.78 8.25 1.39
N ALA A 133 2.96 9.29 1.29
CA ALA A 133 2.01 9.63 2.34
C ALA A 133 0.67 9.00 1.98
N ILE A 134 0.32 7.94 2.69
CA ILE A 134 -0.83 7.08 2.45
C ILE A 134 -1.72 7.10 3.69
N ASN A 135 -3.04 7.11 3.49
CA ASN A 135 -3.99 6.98 4.59
C ASN A 135 -3.99 5.53 5.11
N LEU A 136 -3.25 5.27 6.19
CA LEU A 136 -3.11 3.92 6.75
C LEU A 136 -4.37 3.38 7.46
N ALA A 137 -5.38 4.22 7.67
CA ALA A 137 -6.68 3.74 8.14
C ALA A 137 -7.48 3.09 7.01
N LEU A 138 -7.29 3.55 5.76
CA LEU A 138 -7.89 2.92 4.57
C LEU A 138 -7.01 1.80 4.02
N PHE A 139 -5.69 2.03 3.95
CA PHE A 139 -4.76 1.11 3.29
C PHE A 139 -3.81 0.46 4.28
N VAL A 140 -3.51 -0.82 4.07
CA VAL A 140 -2.39 -1.51 4.69
C VAL A 140 -1.32 -1.70 3.62
N VAL A 141 -0.11 -1.23 3.91
CA VAL A 141 1.04 -1.42 3.01
C VAL A 141 1.98 -2.45 3.60
N VAL A 142 2.31 -3.46 2.81
CA VAL A 142 3.22 -4.53 3.16
C VAL A 142 4.52 -4.33 2.40
N THR A 143 5.59 -4.07 3.13
CA THR A 143 6.98 -4.01 2.62
C THR A 143 7.75 -5.24 3.10
N GLU A 144 8.95 -5.45 2.57
CA GLU A 144 9.86 -6.51 3.04
C GLU A 144 10.21 -6.33 4.54
N GLU A 145 10.44 -5.09 4.95
CA GLU A 145 10.90 -4.73 6.29
C GLU A 145 9.77 -4.80 7.32
N ARG A 146 8.59 -4.26 6.98
CA ARG A 146 7.47 -4.09 7.92
C ARG A 146 6.11 -3.96 7.25
N VAL A 147 5.07 -4.16 8.06
CA VAL A 147 3.67 -3.83 7.71
C VAL A 147 3.31 -2.45 8.26
N PHE A 148 2.70 -1.62 7.42
CA PHE A 148 2.10 -0.34 7.78
C PHE A 148 0.58 -0.49 7.82
N SER A 149 0.02 -0.67 9.02
CA SER A 149 -1.42 -0.98 9.22
C SER A 149 -2.23 0.16 9.85
N GLY A 150 -1.57 1.26 10.27
CA GLY A 150 -2.22 2.44 10.83
C GLY A 150 -2.93 2.18 12.18
N PRO A 151 -3.93 3.01 12.54
CA PRO A 151 -4.58 2.99 13.85
C PRO A 151 -5.66 1.90 13.96
N VAL A 152 -6.08 1.32 12.85
CA VAL A 152 -7.15 0.31 12.82
C VAL A 152 -6.61 -1.02 13.35
N ARG A 153 -7.02 -1.36 14.57
CA ARG A 153 -6.64 -2.60 15.29
C ARG A 153 -7.35 -3.81 14.70
N GLU A 154 -6.74 -4.40 13.68
CA GLU A 154 -7.09 -5.71 13.14
C GLU A 154 -6.05 -6.75 13.58
N SER A 155 -6.32 -8.04 13.38
CA SER A 155 -5.37 -9.13 13.60
C SER A 155 -4.08 -8.90 12.79
N ALA A 156 -3.07 -8.31 13.44
CA ALA A 156 -1.73 -8.07 12.86
C ALA A 156 -1.18 -9.36 12.22
N ASP A 157 -1.50 -10.50 12.82
CA ASP A 157 -1.16 -11.86 12.38
C ASP A 157 -1.54 -12.15 10.91
N ARG A 158 -2.64 -11.58 10.40
CA ARG A 158 -3.06 -11.79 9.00
C ARG A 158 -2.11 -11.12 8.02
N TYR A 159 -1.72 -9.88 8.30
CA TYR A 159 -0.83 -9.14 7.41
C TYR A 159 0.61 -9.65 7.53
N GLU A 160 1.04 -10.08 8.72
CA GLU A 160 2.36 -10.69 8.91
C GLU A 160 2.46 -12.06 8.23
N SER A 161 1.42 -12.91 8.31
CA SER A 161 1.39 -14.17 7.57
C SER A 161 1.39 -13.95 6.05
N TRP A 162 0.67 -12.93 5.56
CA TRP A 162 0.74 -12.56 4.14
C TRP A 162 2.12 -12.02 3.74
N LYS A 163 2.76 -11.17 4.57
CA LYS A 163 4.14 -10.70 4.36
C LYS A 163 5.10 -11.89 4.27
N ALA A 164 4.99 -12.87 5.16
CA ALA A 164 5.81 -14.07 5.15
C ALA A 164 5.65 -14.89 3.87
N GLN A 165 4.42 -15.04 3.36
CA GLN A 165 4.16 -15.69 2.08
C GLN A 165 4.78 -14.91 0.90
N LEU A 166 4.67 -13.59 0.88
CA LEU A 166 5.30 -12.76 -0.14
C LEU A 166 6.82 -12.88 -0.10
N ALA A 167 7.41 -12.91 1.09
CA ALA A 167 8.84 -13.09 1.27
C ALA A 167 9.32 -14.47 0.79
N SER A 168 8.57 -15.55 1.08
CA SER A 168 8.95 -16.90 0.63
C SER A 168 8.92 -17.04 -0.90
N MET A 169 8.09 -16.24 -1.57
CA MET A 169 8.02 -16.17 -3.04
C MET A 169 8.95 -15.13 -3.66
N ARG A 170 9.78 -14.43 -2.88
CA ARG A 170 10.61 -13.28 -3.32
C ARG A 170 9.79 -12.20 -4.04
N ALA A 171 8.53 -12.00 -3.62
CA ALA A 171 7.60 -11.12 -4.31
C ALA A 171 7.96 -9.63 -4.19
N PHE A 172 8.82 -9.25 -3.24
CA PHE A 172 9.27 -7.86 -3.07
C PHE A 172 10.37 -7.46 -4.07
N ASP A 173 11.00 -8.43 -4.74
CA ASP A 173 12.07 -8.19 -5.71
C ASP A 173 11.46 -8.06 -7.13
N PRO A 174 11.63 -6.91 -7.82
CA PRO A 174 11.18 -6.76 -9.19
C PRO A 174 11.98 -7.65 -10.14
N VAL A 175 11.30 -8.25 -11.11
CA VAL A 175 11.96 -8.97 -12.20
C VAL A 175 12.36 -7.96 -13.26
N VAL A 176 13.66 -7.81 -13.50
CA VAL A 176 14.21 -6.92 -14.53
C VAL A 176 14.52 -7.75 -15.77
N ILE A 177 13.91 -7.37 -16.90
CA ILE A 177 14.17 -7.99 -18.20
C ILE A 177 15.00 -7.02 -19.03
N GLY A 178 16.24 -7.40 -19.36
CA GLY A 178 17.18 -6.60 -20.17
C GLY A 178 18.45 -7.36 -20.55
N THR A 179 19.13 -6.89 -21.60
CA THR A 179 20.48 -7.31 -22.02
C THR A 179 21.50 -6.48 -21.26
N GLY A 180 22.37 -7.15 -20.49
CA GLY A 180 23.02 -6.53 -19.34
C GLY A 180 24.06 -5.46 -19.65
N ALA A 181 24.14 -4.46 -18.77
CA ALA A 181 25.34 -3.73 -18.39
C ALA A 181 25.01 -2.87 -17.14
N GLY A 182 25.20 -3.42 -15.95
CA GLY A 182 25.01 -2.65 -14.71
C GLY A 182 24.93 -3.54 -13.47
N GLY A 183 25.96 -3.50 -12.64
CA GLY A 183 26.12 -4.35 -11.45
C GLY A 183 25.19 -4.01 -10.30
N GLN A 184 23.91 -4.37 -10.43
CA GLN A 184 22.96 -4.40 -9.31
C GLN A 184 22.26 -5.75 -9.31
N SER A 185 22.17 -6.37 -8.13
CA SER A 185 21.69 -7.74 -7.90
C SER A 185 20.17 -7.88 -8.07
N TYR A 186 19.64 -7.54 -9.24
CA TYR A 186 18.24 -7.79 -9.58
C TYR A 186 18.08 -9.24 -10.06
N PHE A 187 16.97 -9.89 -9.68
CA PHE A 187 16.66 -11.23 -10.15
C PHE A 187 16.42 -11.20 -11.67
N ARG A 188 17.35 -11.79 -12.42
CA ARG A 188 17.27 -11.92 -13.87
C ARG A 188 16.57 -13.23 -14.20
N ALA A 189 15.32 -13.15 -14.65
CA ALA A 189 14.69 -14.27 -15.33
C ALA A 189 15.41 -14.43 -16.68
N GLY A 190 16.25 -15.45 -16.81
CA GLY A 190 16.96 -15.74 -18.05
C GLY A 190 15.96 -16.13 -19.13
N ILE A 191 15.70 -15.24 -20.09
CA ILE A 191 15.04 -15.61 -21.33
C ILE A 191 16.11 -16.31 -22.15
N THR A 192 16.13 -17.64 -22.12
CA THR A 192 16.98 -18.39 -23.06
C THR A 192 16.33 -18.21 -24.43
N GLU A 193 16.97 -17.45 -25.31
CA GLU A 193 16.64 -17.51 -26.73
C GLU A 193 16.66 -18.97 -27.14
N THR A 194 15.50 -19.49 -27.54
CA THR A 194 15.41 -20.81 -28.15
C THR A 194 16.02 -20.69 -29.54
N SER A 195 17.35 -20.65 -29.61
CA SER A 195 18.05 -21.06 -30.81
C SER A 195 17.78 -22.55 -30.95
N ALA A 196 17.01 -22.92 -31.97
CA ALA A 196 16.81 -24.30 -32.36
C ALA A 196 18.19 -24.92 -32.66
N SER A 197 18.72 -25.71 -31.72
CA SER A 197 19.86 -26.58 -31.97
C SER A 197 19.31 -27.95 -32.34
N GLU A 198 19.61 -28.38 -33.56
CA GLU A 198 19.60 -29.80 -33.89
C GLU A 198 20.48 -30.56 -32.88
N ALA A 199 19.97 -31.72 -32.47
CA ALA A 199 20.66 -32.87 -31.89
C ALA A 199 21.63 -32.65 -30.71
N GLY A 200 21.25 -33.20 -29.55
CA GLY A 200 22.22 -33.78 -28.61
C GLY A 200 22.10 -33.33 -27.16
N SER A 201 21.42 -34.17 -26.38
CA SER A 201 21.37 -34.19 -24.90
C SER A 201 20.35 -33.24 -24.24
N PRO A 202 19.47 -33.74 -23.35
CA PRO A 202 18.58 -32.87 -22.57
C PRO A 202 19.42 -32.04 -21.60
N PRO A 203 19.36 -30.70 -21.65
CA PRO A 203 19.99 -29.86 -20.63
C PRO A 203 19.26 -30.10 -19.31
N SER A 204 20.02 -30.36 -18.25
CA SER A 204 19.50 -30.50 -16.89
C SER A 204 18.95 -29.16 -16.41
N LEU A 205 17.67 -28.91 -16.65
CA LEU A 205 16.89 -27.81 -16.09
C LEU A 205 16.69 -28.04 -14.59
N ALA A 206 17.64 -27.57 -13.78
CA ALA A 206 17.55 -27.57 -12.33
C ALA A 206 17.87 -26.19 -11.73
N ALA A 207 17.50 -25.11 -12.43
CA ALA A 207 17.33 -23.81 -11.80
C ALA A 207 15.82 -23.54 -11.76
N ALA A 208 15.25 -23.61 -10.55
CA ALA A 208 13.83 -23.55 -10.29
C ALA A 208 13.17 -22.34 -10.97
N THR A 209 12.53 -22.59 -12.11
CA THR A 209 11.42 -21.77 -12.58
C THR A 209 10.44 -21.73 -11.41
N PRO A 210 10.06 -20.54 -10.89
CA PRO A 210 9.00 -20.49 -9.90
C PRO A 210 7.78 -21.16 -10.52
N ASP A 211 7.30 -22.23 -9.87
CA ASP A 211 6.17 -23.03 -10.35
C ASP A 211 4.95 -22.12 -10.41
N PHE A 212 4.57 -21.70 -11.62
CA PHE A 212 3.41 -20.86 -11.84
C PHE A 212 2.18 -21.73 -11.67
N ASN A 213 1.60 -21.72 -10.48
CA ASN A 213 0.32 -22.37 -10.23
C ASN A 213 -0.81 -21.47 -10.77
N PRO A 214 -1.49 -21.84 -11.88
CA PRO A 214 -2.55 -21.02 -12.47
C PRO A 214 -3.78 -20.89 -11.56
N ASN A 215 -3.87 -21.68 -10.49
CA ASN A 215 -4.94 -21.59 -9.50
C ASN A 215 -4.64 -20.61 -8.36
N VAL A 216 -3.44 -20.00 -8.34
CA VAL A 216 -3.05 -19.00 -7.35
C VAL A 216 -2.75 -17.69 -8.08
N ASP A 217 -3.66 -16.71 -7.96
CA ASP A 217 -3.48 -15.37 -8.51
C ASP A 217 -2.24 -14.69 -7.89
N THR A 218 -1.11 -14.79 -8.60
CA THR A 218 0.17 -14.21 -8.19
C THR A 218 0.49 -13.02 -9.10
N ILE A 219 0.88 -11.89 -8.50
CA ILE A 219 1.27 -10.70 -9.26
C ILE A 219 2.76 -10.83 -9.62
N GLY A 220 3.06 -10.94 -10.91
CA GLY A 220 4.40 -10.74 -11.44
C GLY A 220 4.58 -9.29 -11.91
N VAL A 221 5.63 -8.61 -11.47
CA VAL A 221 5.96 -7.25 -11.93
C VAL A 221 7.23 -7.32 -12.76
N VAL A 222 7.09 -6.96 -14.03
CA VAL A 222 8.19 -6.89 -14.99
C VAL A 222 8.62 -5.44 -15.15
N SER A 223 9.90 -5.16 -14.89
CA SER A 223 10.53 -3.88 -15.19
C SER A 223 11.36 -4.04 -16.47
N ILE A 224 11.02 -3.29 -17.51
CA ILE A 224 11.83 -3.18 -18.73
C ILE A 224 12.79 -2.02 -18.52
N GLN A 225 14.10 -2.27 -18.68
CA GLN A 225 15.10 -1.21 -18.75
C GLN A 225 15.51 -1.03 -20.21
N ASP A 226 15.09 0.07 -20.82
CA ASP A 226 15.63 0.48 -22.12
C ASP A 226 17.03 1.03 -21.89
N GLY A 227 18.03 0.51 -22.62
CA GLY A 227 19.43 0.95 -22.50
C GLY A 227 19.62 2.42 -22.92
N PRO A 228 20.78 3.03 -22.62
CA PRO A 228 21.08 4.38 -23.10
C PRO A 228 21.04 4.40 -24.64
N THR A 229 20.33 5.39 -25.17
CA THR A 229 20.26 5.69 -26.62
C THR A 229 21.56 6.30 -27.13
#